data_AF-A0A9N9IJY9-F1
#
_entry.id   AF-A0A9N9IJY9-F1
#
_cell.length_a   1.000
_cell.length_b   1.000
_cell.length_c   1.000
_cell.angle_alpha   90.00
_cell.angle_beta   90.00
_cell.angle_gamma   90.00
#
_symmetry.space_group_name_H-M   'P 1'
#
loop_
_entity.id
_entity.type
_entity.pdbx_description
1 polymer ?
#
loop_
_entity_poly.entity_id
_entity_poly.type
_entity_poly.pdbx_seq_one_letter_code
_entity_poly.pdbx_strand_id
1 'polypeptide(L)'
;PDVNFEYYNDTDNLQIYMLRISEGLYDISDEINDDLLLSYDHEGKIVAVEIYEVSKLLHASFVQGNPHFVINHIYHEDSNILRFNFVKSTPIMVNFKKTEVEDIEVGIDNAGKLVSLLFYNASSK
;
A
#
# COMPACT_ATOMS: atom_id res chain seq x y z
N PRO A 1 1.10 -12.79 6.03
CA PRO A 1 0.48 -11.72 6.84
C PRO A 1 -1.02 -11.68 6.57
N ASP A 2 -1.82 -11.62 7.64
CA ASP A 2 -3.23 -11.25 7.50
C ASP A 2 -3.27 -9.76 7.16
N VAL A 3 -3.95 -9.41 6.08
CA VAL A 3 -4.04 -8.05 5.59
C VAL A 3 -5.50 -7.67 5.57
N ASN A 4 -5.83 -6.56 6.23
CA ASN A 4 -7.15 -5.95 6.19
C ASN A 4 -7.04 -4.57 5.56
N PHE A 5 -8.16 -4.05 5.07
CA PHE A 5 -8.21 -2.68 4.57
C PHE A 5 -9.55 -2.03 4.90
N GLU A 6 -9.54 -0.72 5.06
CA GLU A 6 -10.72 0.10 5.29
C GLU A 6 -10.66 1.34 4.40
N TYR A 7 -11.80 1.68 3.79
CA TYR A 7 -11.94 2.87 2.95
C TYR A 7 -12.82 3.90 3.65
N TYR A 8 -12.29 5.11 3.82
CA TYR A 8 -12.96 6.24 4.45
C TYR A 8 -13.50 7.16 3.35
N ASN A 9 -14.81 7.09 3.12
CA ASN A 9 -15.49 7.80 2.03
C ASN A 9 -15.57 9.32 2.22
N ASP A 10 -15.48 9.80 3.46
CA ASP A 10 -15.51 11.22 3.81
C ASP A 10 -14.20 11.95 3.46
N THR A 11 -13.06 11.25 3.58
CA THR A 11 -11.72 11.77 3.24
C THR A 11 -11.18 11.27 1.91
N ASP A 12 -11.79 10.24 1.32
CA ASP A 12 -11.28 9.48 0.18
C ASP A 12 -9.92 8.82 0.46
N ASN A 13 -9.76 8.28 1.66
CA ASN A 13 -8.54 7.58 2.09
C ASN A 13 -8.73 6.07 2.15
N LEU A 14 -7.70 5.32 1.78
CA LEU A 14 -7.65 3.87 1.97
C LEU A 14 -6.56 3.53 2.97
N GLN A 15 -6.91 2.84 4.04
CA GLN A 15 -5.98 2.32 5.02
C GLN A 15 -5.83 0.82 4.87
N ILE A 16 -4.58 0.36 4.79
CA ILE A 16 -4.22 -1.05 4.67
C ILE A 16 -3.45 -1.43 5.93
N TYR A 17 -4.00 -2.38 6.68
CA TYR A 17 -3.44 -2.89 7.91
C TYR A 17 -2.74 -4.22 7.66
N MET A 18 -1.46 -4.29 8.03
CA MET A 18 -0.66 -5.51 7.95
C MET A 18 -0.67 -6.14 9.35
N LEU A 19 -1.62 -7.05 9.58
CA LEU A 19 -1.84 -7.65 10.88
C LEU A 19 -0.77 -8.71 11.17
N ARG A 20 0.36 -8.24 11.70
CA ARG A 20 0.97 -8.85 12.88
C ARG A 20 0.68 -7.91 14.04
N ILE A 21 -0.55 -7.94 14.56
CA ILE A 21 -0.87 -7.17 15.77
C ILE A 21 -0.06 -7.79 16.92
N SER A 22 1.08 -7.19 17.27
CA SER A 22 1.36 -7.03 18.68
C SER A 22 0.48 -5.88 19.17
N GLU A 23 -0.20 -6.10 20.28
CA GLU A 23 -1.22 -5.21 20.80
C GLU A 23 -0.66 -3.81 21.04
N GLY A 24 -1.16 -2.84 20.26
CA GLY A 24 -1.15 -1.43 20.63
C GLY A 24 0.14 -0.67 20.33
N LEU A 25 -0.10 0.57 19.90
CA LEU A 25 0.84 1.67 19.70
C LEU A 25 1.54 1.66 18.34
N TYR A 26 0.89 2.34 17.38
CA TYR A 26 1.60 3.08 16.35
C TYR A 26 2.51 4.07 17.07
N ASP A 27 3.81 3.96 16.87
CA ASP A 27 4.79 4.78 17.59
C ASP A 27 5.21 5.98 16.73
N ILE A 28 5.34 5.76 15.41
CA ILE A 28 5.89 6.71 14.45
C ILE A 28 5.19 6.54 13.10
N SER A 29 5.00 7.64 12.36
CA SER A 29 4.54 7.63 10.97
C SER A 29 5.47 8.44 10.08
N ASP A 30 5.82 7.88 8.91
CA ASP A 30 6.64 8.58 7.91
C ASP A 30 5.85 8.74 6.61
N GLU A 31 5.84 9.96 6.08
CA GLU A 31 5.31 10.25 4.75
C GLU A 31 6.26 9.70 3.69
N ILE A 32 5.76 8.81 2.84
CA ILE A 32 6.52 8.25 1.72
C ILE A 32 6.59 9.27 0.57
N ASN A 33 5.47 9.97 0.37
CA ASN A 33 5.22 11.07 -0.53
C ASN A 33 3.89 11.75 -0.12
N ASP A 34 3.48 12.80 -0.83
CA ASP A 34 2.23 13.55 -0.56
C ASP A 34 0.96 12.67 -0.55
N ASP A 35 1.03 11.46 -1.11
CA ASP A 35 -0.08 10.56 -1.37
C ASP A 35 -0.12 9.32 -0.44
N LEU A 36 0.97 9.04 0.28
CA LEU A 36 1.18 7.78 1.00
C LEU A 36 1.84 8.02 2.37
N LEU A 37 1.24 7.49 3.42
CA LEU A 37 1.78 7.51 4.78
C LEU A 37 2.02 6.08 5.28
N LEU A 38 3.18 5.83 5.90
CA LEU A 38 3.47 4.58 6.60
C LEU A 38 3.33 4.76 8.09
N SER A 39 2.85 3.72 8.76
CA SER A 39 2.87 3.64 10.21
C SER A 39 3.74 2.47 10.65
N TYR A 40 4.51 2.70 11.70
CA TYR A 40 5.45 1.74 12.26
C TYR A 40 5.07 1.37 13.71
N ASP A 41 5.41 0.15 14.11
CA ASP A 41 5.44 -0.22 15.53
C ASP A 41 6.73 0.29 16.22
N HIS A 42 6.82 0.06 17.53
CA HIS A 42 7.96 0.45 18.36
C HIS A 42 9.28 -0.27 18.00
N GLU A 43 9.24 -1.34 17.20
CA GLU A 43 10.42 -2.04 16.67
C GLU A 43 10.83 -1.51 15.29
N GLY A 44 10.11 -0.52 14.75
CA GLY A 44 10.33 0.06 13.42
C GLY A 44 9.78 -0.80 12.29
N LYS A 45 8.83 -1.71 12.59
CA LYS A 45 8.18 -2.53 11.55
C LYS A 45 6.95 -1.86 10.99
N ILE A 46 6.74 -1.98 9.68
CA ILE A 46 5.60 -1.41 8.96
C ILE A 46 4.34 -2.19 9.34
N VAL A 47 3.38 -1.48 9.95
CA VAL A 47 2.10 -2.06 10.39
C VAL A 47 0.91 -1.56 9.58
N ALA A 48 1.03 -0.39 8.95
CA ALA A 48 -0.02 0.15 8.10
C ALA A 48 0.50 1.04 6.97
N VAL A 49 -0.30 1.15 5.92
CA VAL A 49 -0.16 2.12 4.84
C VAL A 49 -1.47 2.87 4.72
N GLU A 50 -1.43 4.20 4.73
CA GLU A 50 -2.56 5.04 4.35
C GLU A 50 -2.28 5.65 2.97
N ILE A 51 -3.31 5.64 2.12
CA ILE A 51 -3.27 6.16 0.75
C ILE A 51 -4.33 7.27 0.66
N TYR A 52 -3.89 8.50 0.41
CA TYR A 52 -4.75 9.68 0.29
C TYR A 52 -5.35 9.80 -1.11
N GLU A 53 -6.53 10.40 -1.23
CA GLU A 53 -7.22 10.61 -2.51
C GLU A 53 -7.24 9.34 -3.40
N VAL A 54 -7.53 8.19 -2.79
CA VAL A 54 -7.32 6.87 -3.39
C VAL A 54 -8.12 6.68 -4.69
N SER A 55 -9.27 7.35 -4.83
CA SER A 55 -10.07 7.33 -6.05
C SER A 55 -9.35 7.95 -7.26
N LYS A 56 -8.43 8.89 -7.01
CA LYS A 56 -7.59 9.53 -8.03
C LYS A 56 -6.31 8.75 -8.28
N LEU A 57 -5.75 8.08 -7.28
CA LEU A 57 -4.48 7.36 -7.42
C LEU A 57 -4.63 5.96 -8.01
N LEU A 58 -5.67 5.22 -7.62
CA LEU A 58 -5.91 3.86 -8.10
C LEU A 58 -6.83 3.84 -9.33
N HIS A 59 -6.87 2.68 -9.97
CA HIS A 59 -7.98 2.33 -10.86
C HIS A 59 -9.21 1.99 -10.02
N ALA A 60 -10.06 3.00 -9.81
CA ALA A 60 -11.34 2.83 -9.12
C ALA A 60 -12.45 2.45 -10.11
N SER A 61 -13.28 1.49 -9.72
CA SER A 61 -14.58 1.25 -10.35
C SER A 61 -15.68 1.81 -9.46
N PHE A 62 -16.79 2.30 -9.99
CA PHE A 62 -17.87 2.86 -9.17
C PHE A 62 -19.11 1.97 -9.26
N VAL A 63 -19.61 1.53 -8.10
CA VAL A 63 -20.85 0.75 -8.01
C VAL A 63 -21.80 1.50 -7.07
N GLN A 64 -22.97 1.89 -7.60
CA GLN A 64 -23.96 2.68 -6.86
C GLN A 64 -23.39 3.98 -6.25
N GLY A 65 -22.40 4.58 -6.92
CA GLY A 65 -21.76 5.82 -6.48
C GLY A 65 -20.60 5.64 -5.50
N ASN A 66 -20.36 4.42 -5.00
CA ASN A 66 -19.22 4.13 -4.12
C ASN A 66 -18.04 3.59 -4.94
N PRO A 67 -16.81 4.04 -4.67
CA PRO A 67 -15.64 3.48 -5.32
C PRO A 67 -15.35 2.08 -4.78
N HIS A 68 -14.89 1.24 -5.69
CA HIS A 68 -14.46 -0.13 -5.46
C HIS A 68 -13.06 -0.30 -6.02
N PHE A 69 -12.17 -0.76 -5.16
CA PHE A 69 -10.75 -0.95 -5.43
C PHE A 69 -10.43 -2.44 -5.47
N VAL A 70 -9.42 -2.79 -6.25
CA VAL A 70 -8.81 -4.12 -6.19
C VAL A 70 -7.62 -4.00 -5.25
N ILE A 71 -7.52 -4.88 -4.26
CA ILE A 71 -6.38 -4.92 -3.33
C ILE A 71 -6.06 -6.39 -3.12
N ASN A 72 -4.88 -6.82 -3.55
CA ASN A 72 -4.36 -8.16 -3.30
C ASN A 72 -2.91 -8.05 -2.85
N HIS A 73 -2.46 -8.96 -1.99
CA HIS A 73 -1.06 -9.03 -1.59
C HIS A 73 -0.45 -10.40 -1.87
N ILE A 74 0.85 -10.41 -2.09
CA ILE A 74 1.67 -11.61 -2.21
C ILE A 74 2.99 -11.38 -1.51
N TYR A 75 3.41 -12.35 -0.70
CA TYR A 75 4.73 -12.35 -0.10
C TYR A 75 5.62 -13.34 -0.86
N HIS A 76 6.74 -12.85 -1.39
CA HIS A 76 7.75 -13.62 -2.10
C HIS A 76 8.88 -13.95 -1.14
N GLU A 77 8.87 -15.17 -0.58
CA GLU A 77 9.85 -15.61 0.42
C GLU A 77 11.29 -15.57 -0.11
N ASP A 78 11.51 -16.05 -1.34
CA ASP A 78 12.84 -16.14 -1.96
C ASP A 78 13.55 -14.78 -2.10
N SER A 79 12.78 -13.71 -2.33
CA SER A 79 13.32 -12.36 -2.49
C SER A 79 13.05 -11.46 -1.28
N ASN A 80 12.36 -11.95 -0.25
CA ASN A 80 11.94 -11.18 0.91
C ASN A 80 11.14 -9.91 0.54
N ILE A 81 10.19 -10.04 -0.39
CA ILE A 81 9.38 -8.90 -0.90
C ILE A 81 7.91 -9.12 -0.57
N LEU A 82 7.28 -8.18 0.14
CA LEU A 82 5.83 -8.08 0.22
C LEU A 82 5.34 -7.13 -0.87
N ARG A 83 4.47 -7.62 -1.75
CA ARG A 83 3.91 -6.85 -2.85
C ARG A 83 2.40 -6.71 -2.70
N PHE A 84 1.92 -5.47 -2.71
CA PHE A 84 0.51 -5.15 -2.90
C PHE A 84 0.24 -4.87 -4.37
N ASN A 85 -0.88 -5.35 -4.88
CA ASN A 85 -1.37 -5.14 -6.23
C ASN A 85 -2.74 -4.49 -6.18
N PHE A 86 -2.89 -3.37 -6.89
CA PHE A 86 -4.12 -2.59 -6.93
C PHE A 86 -4.96 -2.85 -8.19
N VAL A 87 -4.65 -3.93 -8.88
CA VAL A 87 -5.21 -4.32 -10.18
C VAL A 87 -5.36 -5.83 -10.22
N LYS A 88 -6.36 -6.33 -10.97
CA LYS A 88 -6.62 -7.78 -11.10
C LYS A 88 -5.51 -8.52 -11.86
N SER A 89 -4.83 -7.82 -12.75
CA SER A 89 -3.77 -8.34 -13.60
C SER A 89 -2.68 -7.29 -13.73
N THR A 90 -1.42 -7.71 -13.61
CA THR A 90 -0.27 -6.83 -13.79
C THR A 90 -0.31 -6.20 -15.20
N PRO A 91 -0.30 -4.86 -15.32
CA PRO A 91 -0.22 -4.19 -16.61
C PRO A 91 1.05 -4.57 -17.36
N ILE A 92 1.00 -4.51 -18.69
CA ILE A 92 2.15 -4.86 -19.56
C ILE A 92 3.36 -3.95 -19.28
N MET A 93 3.10 -2.69 -18.91
CA MET A 93 4.13 -1.71 -18.62
C MET A 93 3.86 -1.09 -17.25
N VAL A 94 4.74 -1.39 -16.30
CA VAL A 94 4.75 -0.81 -14.95
C VAL A 94 6.12 -0.20 -14.74
N ASN A 95 6.15 1.09 -14.40
CA ASN A 95 7.35 1.81 -14.04
C ASN A 95 7.48 1.79 -12.52
N PHE A 96 8.47 1.07 -12.01
CA PHE A 96 8.81 1.08 -10.59
C PHE A 96 9.69 2.28 -10.27
N LYS A 97 9.31 3.02 -9.22
CA LYS A 97 10.05 4.17 -8.72
C LYS A 97 10.34 3.97 -7.24
N LYS A 98 11.59 4.25 -6.86
CA LYS A 98 12.00 4.31 -5.45
C LYS A 98 11.32 5.49 -4.76
N THR A 99 10.96 5.26 -3.52
CA THR A 99 10.43 6.31 -2.64
C THR A 99 11.55 6.91 -1.79
N GLU A 100 11.24 7.96 -1.03
CA GLU A 100 12.19 8.53 -0.06
C GLU A 100 12.47 7.57 1.10
N VAL A 101 11.49 6.71 1.42
CA VAL A 101 11.65 5.61 2.37
C VAL A 101 12.44 4.48 1.72
N GLU A 102 13.51 4.05 2.39
CA GLU A 102 14.35 2.93 1.95
C GLU A 102 13.54 1.63 1.85
N ASP A 103 13.91 0.78 0.89
CA ASP A 103 13.29 -0.52 0.64
C ASP A 103 11.81 -0.47 0.22
N ILE A 104 11.35 0.67 -0.29
CA ILE A 104 9.99 0.80 -0.80
C ILE A 104 9.99 1.35 -2.23
N GLU A 105 9.22 0.68 -3.09
CA GLU A 105 9.00 1.11 -4.47
C GLU A 105 7.49 1.17 -4.79
N VAL A 106 7.12 2.21 -5.54
CA VAL A 106 5.78 2.36 -6.12
C VAL A 106 5.80 1.94 -7.58
N GLY A 107 4.86 1.08 -7.98
CA GLY A 107 4.65 0.71 -9.37
C GLY A 107 3.53 1.55 -9.97
N ILE A 108 3.86 2.36 -10.98
CA ILE A 108 2.93 3.24 -11.67
C ILE A 108 2.74 2.76 -13.12
N ASP A 109 1.50 2.73 -13.60
CA ASP A 109 1.22 2.39 -15.00
C ASP A 109 1.39 3.58 -15.96
N ASN A 110 1.08 3.37 -17.23
CA ASN A 110 1.17 4.41 -18.27
C ASN A 110 0.09 5.50 -18.16
N ALA A 111 -0.98 5.26 -17.40
CA ALA A 111 -2.01 6.25 -17.10
C ALA A 111 -1.65 7.10 -15.86
N GLY A 112 -0.50 6.85 -15.24
CA GLY A 112 -0.08 7.52 -14.02
C GLY A 112 -0.78 6.98 -12.76
N LYS A 113 -1.40 5.81 -12.84
CA LYS A 113 -2.10 5.19 -11.71
C LYS A 113 -1.17 4.30 -10.91
N LEU A 114 -1.32 4.32 -9.59
CA LEU A 114 -0.65 3.40 -8.69
C LEU A 114 -1.26 2.01 -8.87
N VAL A 115 -0.44 1.04 -9.25
CA VAL A 115 -0.86 -0.35 -9.53
C VAL A 115 -0.19 -1.36 -8.61
N SER A 116 0.89 -0.99 -7.92
CA SER A 116 1.51 -1.83 -6.90
C SER A 116 2.37 -1.06 -5.91
N LEU A 117 2.50 -1.60 -4.69
CA LEU A 117 3.51 -1.22 -3.70
C LEU A 117 4.41 -2.41 -3.40
N LEU A 118 5.72 -2.19 -3.37
CA LEU A 118 6.71 -3.22 -3.05
C LEU A 118 7.44 -2.80 -1.79
N PHE A 119 7.44 -3.70 -0.81
CA PHE A 119 8.23 -3.61 0.41
C PHE A 119 9.33 -4.66 0.33
N TYR A 120 10.57 -4.20 0.18
CA TYR A 120 11.75 -5.05 0.23
C TYR A 120 12.15 -5.29 1.69
N ASN A 121 12.89 -6.37 1.92
CA ASN A 121 13.29 -6.78 3.27
C ASN A 121 12.10 -6.94 4.24
N ALA A 122 10.93 -7.35 3.73
CA ALA A 122 9.65 -7.26 4.44
C ALA A 122 9.49 -8.18 5.67
N SER A 123 10.41 -9.12 5.89
CA SER A 123 10.48 -9.88 7.16
C SER A 123 11.32 -9.21 8.25
N SER A 124 12.19 -8.27 7.86
CA SER A 124 13.03 -7.48 8.76
C SER A 124 12.43 -6.10 9.05
N LYS A 125 11.52 -5.66 8.19
CA LYS A 125 10.67 -4.48 8.35
C LYS A 125 9.25 -4.89 8.75
#